data_AF-A0AAD5K9K0-F1
#
_entry.id   AF-A0AAD5K9K0-F1
#
_cell.length_a   1.000
_cell.length_b   1.000
_cell.length_c   1.000
_cell.angle_alpha   90.00
_cell.angle_beta   90.00
_cell.angle_gamma   90.00
#
_symmetry.space_group_name_H-M   'P 1'
#
loop_
_entity.id
_entity.type
_entity.pdbx_description
1 polymer ?
#
loop_
_entity_poly.entity_id
_entity_poly.type
_entity_poly.pdbx_seq_one_letter_code
_entity_poly.pdbx_strand_id
1 'polypeptide(L)'
;MDKYNKPLRVEGAARRNLPQPQTYAHPIQGLYDKHSQEQQEDTTNSELSSGEKAMLRDKMTRSKRQKRIMSARDAALDYSLEKKYPSSSSQKKKGIVEEDNEWMERPKSIAEMGLLAEERIREARAKGHFDYLPGRGKPIPTDINENNPFVDRTEYFLNRIVQRQGAAPPWIMMQQEVDTETTKFRTDLERSLRLYVTTERDSITTSSMALREWRHNNQGYFGTLLEKLNGRLRSYNVMCPASVRKNRLDLEEELQDVYRRITTPSS
;
A
#
# COMPACT_ATOMS: atom_id res chain seq x y z
N MET A 1 25.48 16.91 -34.08
CA MET A 1 25.09 17.28 -32.69
C MET A 1 23.59 17.56 -32.70
N ASP A 2 22.78 16.50 -32.69
CA ASP A 2 21.32 16.60 -32.73
C ASP A 2 20.77 16.87 -31.34
N LYS A 3 20.28 18.09 -31.13
CA LYS A 3 19.76 18.57 -29.84
C LYS A 3 18.41 17.94 -29.43
N TYR A 4 17.84 17.05 -30.24
CA TYR A 4 16.49 16.51 -30.05
C TYR A 4 16.42 15.00 -29.82
N ASN A 5 17.55 14.29 -29.78
CA ASN A 5 17.54 12.84 -29.54
C ASN A 5 18.29 12.52 -28.23
N LYS A 6 17.63 12.77 -27.10
CA LYS A 6 18.06 12.23 -25.80
C LYS A 6 17.16 11.02 -25.49
N PRO A 7 17.70 9.80 -25.27
CA PRO A 7 16.88 8.68 -24.84
C PRO A 7 16.29 9.00 -23.46
N LEU A 8 14.99 8.74 -23.29
CA LEU A 8 14.33 8.85 -21.99
C LEU A 8 15.03 7.92 -21.01
N ARG A 9 15.66 8.50 -19.99
CA ARG A 9 16.19 7.76 -18.84
C ARG A 9 15.00 7.28 -18.01
N VAL A 10 14.61 6.02 -18.19
CA VAL A 10 13.57 5.34 -17.39
C VAL A 10 14.19 4.87 -16.08
N GLU A 11 14.67 5.81 -15.26
CA GLU A 11 15.09 5.55 -13.89
C GLU A 11 14.09 6.27 -12.97
N GLY A 12 13.23 5.49 -12.29
CA GLY A 12 12.56 5.93 -11.07
C GLY A 12 11.05 6.20 -11.11
N ALA A 13 10.42 6.39 -12.27
CA ALA A 13 8.98 6.71 -12.30
C ALA A 13 8.06 5.47 -12.22
N ALA A 14 8.48 4.33 -12.79
CA ALA A 14 7.66 3.12 -12.85
C ALA A 14 7.54 2.37 -11.51
N ARG A 15 8.35 2.70 -10.50
CA ARG A 15 8.26 2.10 -9.15
C ARG A 15 7.32 2.86 -8.20
N ARG A 16 6.84 4.05 -8.57
CA ARG A 16 6.01 4.87 -7.68
C ARG A 16 4.53 4.48 -7.66
N ASN A 17 4.05 3.80 -8.71
CA ASN A 17 2.62 3.53 -8.91
C ASN A 17 2.24 2.05 -8.88
N LEU A 18 3.14 1.14 -8.48
CA LEU A 18 2.70 -0.20 -8.10
C LEU A 18 2.24 -0.18 -6.63
N PRO A 19 1.05 -0.73 -6.31
CA PRO A 19 0.64 -0.91 -4.93
C PRO A 19 1.68 -1.83 -4.24
N GLN A 20 2.35 -1.31 -3.22
CA GLN A 20 3.22 -2.13 -2.39
C GLN A 20 2.36 -3.13 -1.59
N PRO A 21 2.87 -4.34 -1.30
CA PRO A 21 2.15 -5.30 -0.48
C PRO A 21 1.79 -4.67 0.87
N GLN A 22 0.53 -4.80 1.29
CA GLN A 22 0.10 -4.33 2.61
C GLN A 22 0.84 -5.12 3.69
N THR A 23 1.79 -4.47 4.35
CA THR A 23 2.35 -4.95 5.61
C THR A 23 1.33 -4.70 6.70
N TYR A 24 0.75 -5.76 7.27
CA TYR A 24 -0.07 -5.63 8.47
C TYR A 24 0.81 -5.37 9.71
N ALA A 25 0.25 -4.52 10.58
CA ALA A 25 0.64 -4.15 11.95
C ALA A 25 1.74 -3.08 12.14
N HIS A 26 1.33 -1.81 12.19
CA HIS A 26 1.94 -0.82 13.07
C HIS A 26 1.28 -0.93 14.46
N PRO A 27 2.04 -0.91 15.58
CA PRO A 27 1.44 -0.78 16.89
C PRO A 27 0.72 0.58 16.99
N ILE A 28 -0.53 0.54 17.46
CA ILE A 28 -1.41 1.68 17.64
C ILE A 28 -0.76 2.69 18.60
N GLN A 29 -0.30 3.81 18.07
CA GLN A 29 0.16 4.95 18.87
C GLN A 29 -0.90 6.05 18.80
N GLY A 30 -1.75 6.05 19.81
CA GLY A 30 -2.84 7.01 19.94
C GLY A 30 -2.35 8.44 20.15
N LEU A 31 -3.11 9.35 19.54
CA LEU A 31 -3.56 10.63 20.09
C LEU A 31 -2.49 11.53 20.75
N TYR A 32 -1.81 12.33 19.94
CA TYR A 32 -1.29 13.62 20.39
C TYR A 32 -1.55 14.72 19.35
N ASP A 33 -2.53 15.55 19.74
CA ASP A 33 -2.72 16.97 19.49
C ASP A 33 -1.61 17.69 18.71
N LYS A 34 -1.92 18.11 17.48
CA LYS A 34 -1.10 18.97 16.63
C LYS A 34 -1.58 20.42 16.71
N HIS A 35 -1.54 21.05 17.88
CA HIS A 35 -1.50 22.51 17.97
C HIS A 35 -0.79 22.93 19.26
N SER A 36 0.52 23.11 19.16
CA SER A 36 1.25 24.03 20.02
C SER A 36 2.23 24.73 19.11
N GLN A 37 1.86 25.93 18.68
CA GLN A 37 2.79 26.85 18.06
C GLN A 37 3.88 27.14 19.09
N GLU A 38 5.07 26.59 18.86
CA GLU A 38 6.28 27.02 19.55
C GLU A 38 6.60 28.43 19.05
N GLN A 39 6.24 29.43 19.86
CA GLN A 39 6.92 30.71 19.82
C GLN A 39 8.35 30.46 20.29
N GLN A 40 9.27 30.68 19.36
CA GLN A 40 10.70 30.60 19.54
C GLN A 40 11.12 31.77 20.45
N GLU A 41 11.20 31.53 21.76
CA GLU A 41 11.88 32.43 22.68
C GLU A 41 13.36 32.04 22.75
N ASP A 42 14.17 32.82 22.04
CA ASP A 42 15.62 32.89 22.21
C ASP A 42 15.96 33.42 23.61
N THR A 43 16.36 32.55 24.54
CA THR A 43 17.15 32.97 25.72
C THR A 43 18.21 31.94 26.09
N THR A 44 19.46 32.29 25.76
CA THR A 44 20.73 31.95 26.42
C THR A 44 20.96 30.52 26.93
N ASN A 45 21.90 29.82 26.30
CA ASN A 45 22.50 28.57 26.77
C ASN A 45 23.13 28.74 28.17
N SER A 46 22.36 28.46 29.22
CA SER A 46 22.87 28.05 30.53
C SER A 46 22.73 26.54 30.61
N GLU A 47 23.84 25.82 30.76
CA GLU A 47 23.86 24.37 30.92
C GLU A 47 23.21 23.98 32.25
N LEU A 48 21.88 23.89 32.26
CA LEU A 48 21.11 23.44 33.42
C LEU A 48 21.62 22.06 33.85
N SER A 49 21.96 21.97 35.14
CA SER A 49 22.50 20.77 35.77
C SER A 49 21.56 19.58 35.57
N SER A 50 22.12 18.36 35.49
CA SER A 50 21.34 17.13 35.28
C SER A 50 20.23 16.95 36.32
N GLY A 51 20.45 17.42 37.56
CA GLY A 51 19.44 17.45 38.62
C GLY A 51 18.27 18.40 38.33
N GLU A 52 18.54 19.55 37.72
CA GLU A 52 17.53 20.56 37.41
C GLU A 52 16.64 20.14 36.24
N LYS A 53 17.23 19.46 35.24
CA LYS A 53 16.51 18.79 34.15
C LYS A 53 15.60 17.66 34.66
N ALA A 54 16.03 16.94 35.70
CA ALA A 54 15.22 15.90 36.33
C ALA A 54 14.00 16.49 37.07
N MET A 55 14.18 17.60 37.80
CA MET A 55 13.08 18.30 38.47
C MET A 55 12.04 18.87 37.49
N LEU A 56 12.47 19.42 36.36
CA LEU A 56 11.57 19.93 35.32
C LEU A 56 10.73 18.80 34.70
N ARG A 57 11.33 17.64 34.46
CA ARG A 57 10.61 16.45 33.99
C ARG A 57 9.58 16.00 35.02
N ASP A 58 9.93 15.92 36.30
CA ASP A 58 9.00 15.50 37.35
C ASP A 58 7.85 16.50 37.55
N LYS A 59 8.13 17.81 37.43
CA LYS A 59 7.10 18.85 37.43
C LYS A 59 6.15 18.69 36.23
N MET A 60 6.67 18.34 35.06
CA MET A 60 5.86 18.11 33.85
C MET A 60 5.02 16.82 33.96
N THR A 61 5.56 15.73 34.49
CA THR A 61 4.80 14.48 34.72
C THR A 61 3.69 14.71 35.73
N ARG A 62 3.96 15.44 36.82
CA ARG A 62 2.96 15.83 37.83
C ARG A 62 1.86 16.70 37.23
N SER A 63 2.20 17.68 36.39
CA SER A 63 1.22 18.51 35.65
C SER A 63 0.36 17.66 34.70
N LYS A 64 0.97 16.75 33.93
CA LYS A 64 0.23 15.83 33.04
C LYS A 64 -0.70 14.89 33.82
N ARG A 65 -0.29 14.44 35.00
CA ARG A 65 -1.13 13.62 35.88
C ARG A 65 -2.31 14.43 36.43
N GLN A 66 -2.07 15.66 36.86
CA GLN A 66 -3.11 16.57 37.34
C GLN A 66 -4.13 16.89 36.24
N LYS A 67 -3.68 17.21 35.02
CA LYS A 67 -4.58 17.46 33.88
C LYS A 67 -5.45 16.25 33.54
N ARG A 68 -4.87 15.03 33.57
CA ARG A 68 -5.64 13.79 33.35
C ARG A 68 -6.71 13.57 34.44
N ILE A 69 -6.39 13.81 35.71
CA ILE A 69 -7.35 13.68 36.81
C ILE A 69 -8.46 14.73 36.69
N MET A 70 -8.13 15.97 36.34
CA MET A 70 -9.12 17.03 36.13
C MET A 70 -10.05 16.72 34.95
N SER A 71 -9.51 16.30 33.81
CA SER A 71 -10.31 15.90 32.64
C SER A 71 -11.22 14.70 32.94
N ALA A 72 -10.72 13.69 33.66
CA ALA A 72 -11.54 12.54 34.08
C ALA A 72 -12.68 12.97 35.03
N ARG A 73 -12.40 13.91 35.94
CA ARG A 73 -13.40 14.49 36.83
C ARG A 73 -14.47 15.25 36.05
N ASP A 74 -14.07 16.11 35.11
CA ASP A 74 -15.01 16.90 34.31
C ASP A 74 -15.89 16.00 33.42
N ALA A 75 -15.30 14.97 32.80
CA ALA A 75 -16.07 13.97 32.04
C ALA A 75 -17.07 13.18 32.91
N ALA A 76 -16.70 12.87 34.15
CA ALA A 76 -17.61 12.21 35.09
C ALA A 76 -18.74 13.15 35.56
N LEU A 77 -18.47 14.45 35.70
CA LEU A 77 -19.48 15.46 35.98
C LEU A 77 -20.45 15.62 34.82
N ASP A 78 -19.97 15.69 33.58
CA ASP A 78 -20.80 15.74 32.37
C ASP A 78 -21.72 14.51 32.28
N TYR A 79 -21.19 13.31 32.51
CA TYR A 79 -22.00 12.08 32.50
C TYR A 79 -23.06 12.07 33.62
N SER A 80 -22.72 12.54 34.82
CA SER A 80 -23.67 12.69 35.93
C SER A 80 -24.77 13.71 35.62
N LEU A 81 -24.41 14.82 34.99
CA LEU A 81 -25.34 15.88 34.59
C LEU A 81 -26.29 15.40 33.50
N GLU A 82 -25.76 14.72 32.47
CA GLU A 82 -26.56 14.13 31.39
C GLU A 82 -27.55 13.08 31.91
N LYS A 83 -27.14 12.28 32.91
CA LYS A 83 -28.04 11.32 33.56
C LYS A 83 -29.14 11.99 34.39
N LYS A 84 -28.88 13.13 35.04
CA LYS A 84 -29.86 13.84 35.88
C LYS A 84 -30.77 14.78 35.08
N TYR A 85 -30.30 15.28 33.94
CA TYR A 85 -31.04 16.20 33.07
C TYR A 85 -30.90 15.75 31.60
N PRO A 86 -31.71 14.77 31.14
CA PRO A 86 -31.72 14.38 29.74
C PRO A 86 -32.37 15.51 28.92
N SER A 87 -31.57 16.44 28.40
CA SER A 87 -32.05 17.43 27.42
C SER A 87 -32.43 16.71 26.12
N SER A 88 -33.63 16.94 25.58
CA SER A 88 -34.09 16.33 24.31
C SER A 88 -33.42 16.92 23.06
N SER A 89 -32.34 17.69 23.22
CA SER A 89 -31.57 18.30 22.15
C SER A 89 -30.29 17.50 21.89
N SER A 90 -30.42 16.29 21.34
CA SER A 90 -29.30 15.50 20.83
C SER A 90 -28.73 16.09 19.54
N GLN A 91 -28.26 17.34 19.58
CA GLN A 91 -27.30 17.84 18.61
C GLN A 91 -25.94 17.26 18.98
N LYS A 92 -25.55 16.24 18.22
CA LYS A 92 -24.19 15.70 18.15
C LYS A 92 -23.19 16.86 18.15
N LYS A 93 -22.40 16.99 19.21
CA LYS A 93 -21.14 17.75 19.18
C LYS A 93 -20.20 17.05 18.20
N LYS A 94 -20.20 17.54 16.96
CA LYS A 94 -19.23 17.19 15.92
C LYS A 94 -17.93 17.90 16.29
N GLY A 95 -16.87 17.13 16.50
CA GLY A 95 -15.54 17.65 16.79
C GLY A 95 -15.07 18.57 15.66
N ILE A 96 -14.58 19.72 16.06
CA ILE A 96 -13.92 20.79 15.32
C ILE A 96 -12.90 20.22 14.31
N VAL A 97 -13.31 20.11 13.05
CA VAL A 97 -12.55 20.41 11.81
C VAL A 97 -13.61 20.58 10.70
N GLU A 98 -14.22 21.75 10.61
CA GLU A 98 -15.08 22.15 9.48
C GLU A 98 -14.58 23.49 8.95
N GLU A 99 -13.52 23.45 8.16
CA GLU A 99 -13.24 24.51 7.19
C GLU A 99 -14.08 24.21 5.93
N ASP A 100 -14.94 25.18 5.58
CA ASP A 100 -15.51 25.45 4.26
C ASP A 100 -16.37 24.39 3.56
N ASN A 101 -17.19 23.63 4.28
CA ASN A 101 -18.33 22.92 3.67
C ASN A 101 -19.64 23.44 4.24
N GLU A 102 -19.94 24.67 3.84
CA GLU A 102 -21.24 25.31 3.97
C GLU A 102 -22.33 24.40 3.37
N TRP A 103 -23.47 24.36 4.05
CA TRP A 103 -24.59 23.46 3.80
C TRP A 103 -25.28 23.80 2.47
N MET A 104 -24.68 23.41 1.35
CA MET A 104 -25.29 23.55 0.02
C MET A 104 -26.49 22.60 -0.08
N GLU A 105 -27.68 23.16 -0.17
CA GLU A 105 -28.90 22.43 -0.52
C GLU A 105 -28.65 21.67 -1.82
N ARG A 106 -28.77 20.34 -1.77
CA ARG A 106 -28.61 19.52 -2.97
C ARG A 106 -29.85 19.74 -3.84
N PRO A 107 -29.68 20.19 -5.09
CA PRO A 107 -30.82 20.42 -5.98
C PRO A 107 -31.60 19.11 -6.16
N LYS A 108 -32.93 19.18 -6.07
CA LYS A 108 -33.82 18.03 -6.10
C LYS A 108 -34.29 17.70 -7.53
N SER A 109 -34.14 18.64 -8.47
CA SER A 109 -34.56 18.51 -9.88
C SER A 109 -33.42 18.82 -10.86
N ILE A 110 -33.47 18.22 -12.06
CA ILE A 110 -32.50 18.48 -13.15
C ILE A 110 -32.51 19.95 -13.59
N ALA A 111 -33.67 20.60 -13.56
CA ALA A 111 -33.81 22.02 -13.90
C ALA A 111 -33.14 22.91 -12.84
N GLU A 112 -33.30 22.55 -11.57
CA GLU A 112 -32.68 23.22 -10.43
C GLU A 112 -31.15 23.05 -10.44
N MET A 113 -30.65 21.86 -10.81
CA MET A 113 -29.22 21.63 -11.07
C MET A 113 -28.69 22.54 -12.17
N GLY A 114 -29.45 22.73 -13.24
CA GLY A 114 -29.08 23.62 -14.35
C GLY A 114 -28.97 25.09 -13.90
N LEU A 115 -29.94 25.57 -13.12
CA LEU A 115 -29.93 26.94 -12.58
C LEU A 115 -28.77 27.16 -11.60
N LEU A 116 -28.54 26.22 -10.69
CA LEU A 116 -27.42 26.27 -9.75
C LEU A 116 -26.07 26.24 -10.50
N ALA A 117 -25.96 25.42 -11.54
CA ALA A 117 -24.75 25.37 -12.37
C ALA A 117 -24.50 26.71 -13.08
N GLU A 118 -25.53 27.34 -13.66
CA GLU A 118 -25.39 28.63 -14.33
C GLU A 118 -25.00 29.76 -13.37
N GLU A 119 -25.57 29.77 -12.16
CA GLU A 119 -25.18 30.71 -11.11
C GLU A 119 -23.72 30.53 -10.69
N ARG A 120 -23.29 29.28 -10.45
CA ARG A 120 -21.89 28.94 -10.14
C ARG A 120 -20.94 29.35 -11.27
N ILE A 121 -21.32 29.14 -12.53
CA ILE A 121 -20.53 29.54 -13.69
C ILE A 121 -20.39 31.07 -13.74
N ARG A 122 -21.47 31.81 -13.48
CA ARG A 122 -21.45 33.28 -13.44
C ARG A 122 -20.56 33.80 -12.32
N GLU A 123 -20.69 33.26 -11.13
CA GLU A 123 -19.83 33.60 -9.99
C GLU A 123 -18.36 33.30 -10.28
N ALA A 124 -18.07 32.14 -10.88
CA ALA A 124 -16.72 31.75 -11.25
C ALA A 124 -16.11 32.65 -12.34
N ARG A 125 -16.92 33.13 -13.30
CA ARG A 125 -16.50 34.16 -14.27
C ARG A 125 -16.22 35.49 -13.59
N ALA A 126 -17.09 35.93 -12.68
CA ALA A 126 -16.90 37.19 -11.94
C ALA A 126 -15.62 37.17 -11.09
N LYS A 127 -15.27 36.00 -10.52
CA LYS A 127 -14.02 35.78 -9.78
C LYS A 127 -12.77 35.60 -10.67
N GLY A 128 -12.92 35.60 -12.00
CA GLY A 128 -11.79 35.43 -12.93
C GLY A 128 -11.19 34.02 -12.95
N HIS A 129 -11.90 32.99 -12.45
CA HIS A 129 -11.40 31.60 -12.46
C HIS A 129 -11.16 31.06 -13.88
N PHE A 130 -11.77 31.68 -14.91
CA PHE A 130 -11.60 31.30 -16.31
C PHE A 130 -10.46 32.01 -17.05
N ASP A 131 -9.80 32.97 -16.42
CA ASP A 131 -8.73 33.75 -17.05
C ASP A 131 -7.42 32.94 -17.12
N TYR A 132 -7.14 32.14 -16.09
CA TYR A 132 -5.91 31.35 -15.94
C TYR A 132 -6.16 29.84 -15.93
N LEU A 133 -6.74 29.29 -17.01
CA LEU A 133 -6.84 27.83 -17.13
C LEU A 133 -5.49 27.20 -17.49
N PRO A 134 -5.11 26.08 -16.83
CA PRO A 134 -3.98 25.28 -17.28
C PRO A 134 -4.29 24.73 -18.68
N GLY A 135 -3.52 25.18 -19.69
CA GLY A 135 -3.69 24.75 -21.07
C GLY A 135 -4.48 25.69 -21.98
N ARG A 136 -4.85 26.89 -21.52
CA ARG A 136 -5.47 27.90 -22.40
C ARG A 136 -4.58 28.20 -23.62
N GLY A 137 -5.12 28.02 -24.82
CA GLY A 137 -4.41 28.21 -26.09
C GLY A 137 -3.40 27.12 -26.47
N LYS A 138 -3.18 26.11 -25.62
CA LYS A 138 -2.35 24.94 -25.97
C LYS A 138 -3.22 23.89 -26.67
N PRO A 139 -2.68 23.15 -27.66
CA PRO A 139 -3.40 22.03 -28.23
C PRO A 139 -3.73 21.02 -27.12
N ILE A 140 -4.91 20.41 -27.20
CA ILE A 140 -5.30 19.33 -26.29
C ILE A 140 -4.22 18.24 -26.40
N PRO A 141 -3.69 17.72 -25.28
CA PRO A 141 -2.71 16.65 -25.33
C PRO A 141 -3.35 15.42 -25.97
N THR A 142 -2.99 15.15 -27.23
CA THR A 142 -3.39 13.95 -27.95
C THR A 142 -2.63 12.77 -27.38
N ASP A 143 -3.33 11.67 -27.12
CA ASP A 143 -2.67 10.43 -26.77
C ASP A 143 -1.99 9.87 -28.01
N ILE A 144 -0.70 9.58 -27.91
CA ILE A 144 0.10 9.05 -29.02
C ILE A 144 -0.48 7.71 -29.50
N ASN A 145 -1.14 6.96 -28.61
CA ASN A 145 -1.72 5.66 -28.91
C ASN A 145 -3.09 5.74 -29.59
N GLU A 146 -3.73 6.91 -29.67
CA GLU A 146 -5.06 7.07 -30.29
C GLU A 146 -5.04 6.83 -31.79
N ASN A 147 -3.93 7.16 -32.44
CA ASN A 147 -3.72 6.95 -33.87
C ASN A 147 -2.95 5.65 -34.20
N ASN A 148 -2.83 4.72 -33.25
CA ASN A 148 -2.12 3.46 -33.49
C ASN A 148 -2.94 2.54 -34.43
N PRO A 149 -2.46 2.21 -35.65
CA PRO A 149 -3.20 1.36 -36.58
C PRO A 149 -3.35 -0.10 -36.14
N PHE A 150 -2.56 -0.53 -35.15
CA PHE A 150 -2.54 -1.91 -34.65
C PHE A 150 -3.44 -2.13 -33.43
N VAL A 151 -4.10 -1.09 -32.93
CA VAL A 151 -4.98 -1.16 -31.74
C VAL A 151 -6.38 -0.72 -32.16
N ASP A 152 -7.38 -1.56 -31.93
CA ASP A 152 -8.76 -1.17 -32.20
C ASP A 152 -9.19 -0.03 -31.26
N ARG A 153 -10.16 0.79 -31.70
CA ARG A 153 -10.69 1.90 -30.91
C ARG A 153 -11.23 1.42 -29.55
N THR A 154 -11.84 0.23 -29.51
CA THR A 154 -12.36 -0.39 -28.28
C THR A 154 -11.23 -0.72 -27.32
N GLU A 155 -10.18 -1.37 -27.82
CA GLU A 155 -9.01 -1.76 -27.04
C GLU A 155 -8.24 -0.54 -26.52
N TYR A 156 -8.13 0.50 -27.35
CA TYR A 156 -7.56 1.79 -26.94
C TYR A 156 -8.32 2.38 -25.74
N PHE A 157 -9.65 2.46 -25.80
CA PHE A 157 -10.43 3.00 -24.69
C PHE A 157 -10.35 2.11 -23.44
N LEU A 158 -10.37 0.78 -23.61
CA LEU A 158 -10.19 -0.15 -22.51
C LEU A 158 -8.84 0.07 -21.80
N ASN A 159 -7.75 0.10 -22.57
CA ASN A 159 -6.41 0.34 -22.05
C ASN A 159 -6.32 1.71 -21.35
N ARG A 160 -6.96 2.74 -21.90
CA ARG A 160 -7.00 4.08 -21.31
C ARG A 160 -7.79 4.12 -20.00
N ILE A 161 -8.90 3.40 -19.91
CA ILE A 161 -9.70 3.29 -18.68
C ILE A 161 -8.87 2.59 -17.59
N VAL A 162 -8.22 1.48 -17.93
CA VAL A 162 -7.34 0.73 -17.02
C VAL A 162 -6.20 1.62 -16.50
N GLN A 163 -5.53 2.35 -17.40
CA GLN A 163 -4.45 3.29 -17.04
C GLN A 163 -4.94 4.43 -16.15
N ARG A 164 -6.10 5.04 -16.46
CA ARG A 164 -6.67 6.15 -15.68
C ARG A 164 -7.11 5.72 -14.29
N GLN A 165 -7.64 4.51 -14.15
CA GLN A 165 -8.07 3.95 -12.86
C GLN A 165 -6.89 3.43 -12.04
N GLY A 166 -5.70 3.27 -12.65
CA GLY A 166 -4.52 2.71 -11.98
C GLY A 166 -4.71 1.27 -11.50
N ALA A 167 -5.73 0.56 -12.01
CA ALA A 167 -6.06 -0.79 -11.61
C ALA A 167 -5.34 -1.78 -12.52
N ALA A 168 -4.69 -2.78 -11.93
CA ALA A 168 -4.12 -3.87 -12.70
C ALA A 168 -5.22 -4.89 -13.05
N PRO A 169 -5.21 -5.47 -14.27
CA PRO A 169 -6.05 -6.62 -14.58
C PRO A 169 -5.95 -7.71 -13.52
N PRO A 170 -7.03 -8.44 -13.21
CA PRO A 170 -7.05 -9.44 -12.14
C PRO A 170 -5.94 -10.49 -12.23
N TRP A 171 -5.59 -10.92 -13.45
CA TRP A 171 -4.52 -11.90 -13.66
C TRP A 171 -3.12 -11.35 -13.30
N ILE A 172 -2.88 -10.04 -13.42
CA ILE A 172 -1.58 -9.44 -13.02
C ILE A 172 -1.42 -9.48 -11.50
N MET A 173 -2.50 -9.21 -10.77
CA MET A 173 -2.48 -9.33 -9.31
C MET A 173 -2.22 -10.79 -8.89
N MET A 174 -2.89 -11.73 -9.55
CA MET A 174 -2.67 -13.16 -9.32
C MET A 174 -1.27 -13.63 -9.73
N GLN A 175 -0.68 -13.02 -10.77
CA GLN A 175 0.68 -13.31 -11.19
C GLN A 175 1.67 -13.08 -10.06
N GLN A 176 1.58 -11.93 -9.39
CA GLN A 176 2.43 -11.60 -8.24
C GLN A 176 2.28 -12.65 -7.14
N GLU A 177 1.05 -13.05 -6.85
CA GLU A 177 0.75 -14.06 -5.83
C GLU A 177 1.38 -15.41 -6.18
N VAL A 178 1.16 -15.91 -7.39
CA VAL A 178 1.75 -17.17 -7.89
C VAL A 178 3.28 -17.12 -7.87
N ASP A 179 3.87 -15.99 -8.26
CA ASP A 179 5.34 -15.82 -8.26
C ASP A 179 5.91 -15.82 -6.84
N THR A 180 5.24 -15.16 -5.89
CA THR A 180 5.65 -15.18 -4.49
C THR A 180 5.54 -16.57 -3.88
N GLU A 181 4.48 -17.33 -4.18
CA GLU A 181 4.32 -18.70 -3.67
C GLU A 181 5.30 -19.68 -4.31
N THR A 182 5.56 -19.55 -5.61
CA THR A 182 6.58 -20.36 -6.30
C THR A 182 7.95 -20.11 -5.71
N THR A 183 8.29 -18.85 -5.43
CA THR A 183 9.55 -18.49 -4.79
C THR A 183 9.64 -19.07 -3.38
N LYS A 184 8.58 -18.93 -2.57
CA LYS A 184 8.51 -19.50 -1.21
C LYS A 184 8.71 -21.03 -1.25
N PHE A 185 7.96 -21.73 -2.11
CA PHE A 185 8.08 -23.17 -2.30
C PHE A 185 9.52 -23.59 -2.61
N ARG A 186 10.17 -22.93 -3.57
CA ARG A 186 11.57 -23.20 -3.93
C ARG A 186 12.54 -22.93 -2.78
N THR A 187 12.36 -21.84 -2.04
CA THR A 187 13.21 -21.51 -0.89
C THR A 187 13.03 -22.50 0.26
N ASP A 188 11.82 -23.00 0.48
CA ASP A 188 11.55 -23.99 1.52
C ASP A 188 12.11 -25.36 1.13
N LEU A 189 12.01 -25.72 -0.16
CA LEU A 189 12.62 -26.92 -0.72
C LEU A 189 14.15 -26.88 -0.62
N GLU A 190 14.77 -25.75 -0.98
CA GLU A 190 16.21 -25.56 -0.85
C GLU A 190 16.66 -25.59 0.62
N ARG A 191 15.95 -24.90 1.51
CA ARG A 191 16.29 -24.86 2.94
C ARG A 191 16.24 -26.26 3.56
N SER A 192 15.16 -27.01 3.31
CA SER A 192 14.98 -28.35 3.86
C SER A 192 16.02 -29.33 3.32
N LEU A 193 16.37 -29.27 2.04
CA LEU A 193 17.41 -30.11 1.47
C LEU A 193 18.80 -29.74 2.00
N ARG A 194 19.10 -28.43 2.11
CA ARG A 194 20.38 -27.94 2.63
C ARG A 194 20.61 -28.38 4.08
N LEU A 195 19.59 -28.28 4.94
CA LEU A 195 19.67 -28.76 6.34
C LEU A 195 19.99 -30.25 6.42
N TYR A 196 19.38 -31.05 5.53
CA TYR A 196 19.62 -32.49 5.47
C TYR A 196 21.05 -32.80 5.04
N VAL A 197 21.53 -32.17 3.96
CA VAL A 197 22.90 -32.33 3.44
C VAL A 197 23.96 -31.88 4.46
N THR A 198 23.72 -30.82 5.23
CA THR A 198 24.67 -30.37 6.26
C THR A 198 24.77 -31.32 7.45
N THR A 199 23.70 -32.06 7.75
CA THR A 199 23.64 -32.98 8.89
C THR A 199 24.37 -34.29 8.59
N GLU A 200 24.33 -34.76 7.35
CA GLU A 200 24.92 -36.05 6.92
C GLU A 200 26.31 -35.93 6.26
N ARG A 201 27.02 -34.82 6.45
CA ARG A 201 28.23 -34.41 5.70
C ARG A 201 29.44 -35.38 5.79
N ASP A 202 29.41 -36.41 6.61
CA ASP A 202 30.57 -37.28 6.85
C ASP A 202 30.84 -38.35 5.77
N SER A 203 30.01 -38.48 4.73
CA SER A 203 30.39 -39.32 3.58
C SER A 203 29.74 -38.89 2.27
N ILE A 204 30.57 -38.45 1.32
CA ILE A 204 30.21 -38.06 -0.05
C ILE A 204 29.57 -39.23 -0.83
N THR A 205 29.75 -40.47 -0.38
CA THR A 205 29.13 -41.68 -0.95
C THR A 205 27.67 -41.88 -0.51
N THR A 206 27.21 -41.20 0.54
CA THR A 206 25.84 -41.32 1.11
C THR A 206 24.80 -40.47 0.37
N SER A 207 25.22 -39.58 -0.54
CA SER A 207 24.37 -38.54 -1.13
C SER A 207 23.14 -39.03 -1.90
N SER A 208 23.15 -40.23 -2.49
CA SER A 208 21.98 -40.78 -3.22
C SER A 208 20.95 -41.45 -2.30
N MET A 209 21.39 -42.09 -1.21
CA MET A 209 20.50 -42.68 -0.20
C MET A 209 19.90 -41.60 0.69
N ALA A 210 20.72 -40.63 1.10
CA ALA A 210 20.31 -39.42 1.79
C ALA A 210 19.13 -38.72 1.10
N LEU A 211 19.26 -38.45 -0.21
CA LEU A 211 18.21 -37.81 -0.99
C LEU A 211 16.94 -38.67 -1.05
N ARG A 212 17.08 -40.00 -1.08
CA ARG A 212 15.94 -40.93 -1.11
C ARG A 212 15.18 -40.94 0.21
N GLU A 213 15.88 -40.92 1.34
CA GLU A 213 15.29 -40.86 2.68
C GLU A 213 14.62 -39.49 2.93
N TRP A 214 15.32 -38.41 2.61
CA TRP A 214 14.73 -37.06 2.66
C TRP A 214 13.47 -36.98 1.80
N ARG A 215 13.51 -37.52 0.58
CA ARG A 215 12.34 -37.56 -0.33
C ARG A 215 11.20 -38.29 0.34
N HIS A 216 11.43 -39.50 0.85
CA HIS A 216 10.37 -40.29 1.50
C HIS A 216 9.72 -39.54 2.67
N ASN A 217 10.54 -38.90 3.51
CA ASN A 217 10.07 -38.18 4.69
C ASN A 217 9.30 -36.90 4.33
N ASN A 218 9.70 -36.20 3.27
CA ASN A 218 9.17 -34.87 2.92
C ASN A 218 8.16 -34.88 1.76
N GLN A 219 7.98 -36.01 1.07
CA GLN A 219 7.10 -36.13 -0.11
C GLN A 219 5.64 -35.76 0.19
N GLY A 220 5.11 -36.14 1.37
CA GLY A 220 3.74 -35.80 1.74
C GLY A 220 3.54 -34.30 1.93
N TYR A 221 4.47 -33.64 2.64
CA TYR A 221 4.42 -32.21 2.90
C TYR A 221 4.52 -31.40 1.61
N PHE A 222 5.59 -31.61 0.82
CA PHE A 222 5.77 -30.88 -0.43
C PHE A 222 4.75 -31.27 -1.50
N GLY A 223 4.24 -32.51 -1.48
CA GLY A 223 3.16 -32.93 -2.37
C GLY A 223 1.89 -32.10 -2.18
N THR A 224 1.44 -31.91 -0.93
CA THR A 224 0.25 -31.10 -0.64
C THR A 224 0.46 -29.60 -0.94
N LEU A 225 1.66 -29.07 -0.70
CA LEU A 225 2.00 -27.69 -1.06
C LEU A 225 2.02 -27.49 -2.58
N LEU A 226 2.61 -28.44 -3.30
CA LEU A 226 2.70 -28.42 -4.75
C LEU A 226 1.31 -28.55 -5.38
N GLU A 227 0.42 -29.37 -4.81
CA GLU A 227 -0.96 -29.48 -5.27
C GLU A 227 -1.71 -28.14 -5.14
N LYS A 228 -1.58 -27.47 -3.99
CA LYS A 228 -2.17 -26.12 -3.78
C LYS A 228 -1.61 -25.10 -4.77
N LEU A 229 -0.29 -25.07 -4.94
CA LEU A 229 0.39 -24.16 -5.87
C LEU A 229 -0.02 -24.44 -7.33
N ASN A 230 -0.07 -25.71 -7.74
CA ASN A 230 -0.52 -26.11 -9.07
C ASN A 230 -2.00 -25.79 -9.32
N GLY A 231 -2.84 -25.87 -8.27
CA GLY A 231 -4.23 -25.40 -8.34
C GLY A 231 -4.31 -23.91 -8.65
N ARG A 232 -3.48 -23.09 -8.00
CA ARG A 232 -3.41 -21.65 -8.24
C ARG A 232 -2.81 -21.31 -9.61
N LEU A 233 -1.74 -21.99 -10.02
CA LEU A 233 -1.18 -21.89 -11.36
C LEU A 233 -2.23 -22.19 -12.44
N ARG A 234 -3.08 -23.21 -12.24
CA ARG A 234 -4.17 -23.53 -13.17
C ARG A 234 -5.17 -22.38 -13.27
N SER A 235 -5.65 -21.87 -12.14
CA SER A 235 -6.57 -20.73 -12.11
C SER A 235 -5.97 -19.47 -12.77
N TYR A 236 -4.68 -19.21 -12.54
CA TYR A 236 -3.94 -18.14 -13.21
C TYR A 236 -3.88 -18.34 -14.73
N ASN A 237 -3.51 -19.55 -15.18
CA ASN A 237 -3.39 -19.89 -16.59
C ASN A 237 -4.70 -19.78 -17.37
N VAL A 238 -5.84 -19.98 -16.70
CA VAL A 238 -7.18 -19.80 -17.30
C VAL A 238 -7.47 -18.32 -17.57
N MET A 239 -7.01 -17.42 -16.71
CA MET A 239 -7.31 -15.98 -16.82
C MET A 239 -6.28 -15.22 -17.65
N CYS A 240 -5.03 -15.68 -17.69
CA CYS A 240 -3.94 -14.96 -18.35
C CYS A 240 -3.90 -15.20 -19.87
N PRO A 241 -3.39 -14.23 -20.66
CA PRO A 241 -3.12 -14.42 -22.08
C PRO A 241 -2.12 -15.54 -22.35
N ALA A 242 -2.16 -16.11 -23.56
CA ALA A 242 -1.33 -17.25 -23.95
C ALA A 242 0.18 -17.04 -23.75
N SER A 243 0.65 -15.79 -23.91
CA SER A 243 2.06 -15.40 -23.80
C SER A 243 2.64 -15.49 -22.38
N VAL A 244 1.80 -15.45 -21.33
CA VAL A 244 2.24 -15.36 -19.93
C VAL A 244 1.84 -16.59 -19.11
N ARG A 245 1.36 -17.65 -19.76
CA ARG A 245 1.02 -18.91 -19.09
C ARG A 245 2.29 -19.55 -18.51
N LYS A 246 2.14 -20.21 -17.36
CA LYS A 246 3.20 -20.90 -16.64
C LYS A 246 3.00 -22.41 -16.70
N ASN A 247 4.08 -23.18 -16.68
CA ASN A 247 4.00 -24.63 -16.67
C ASN A 247 3.56 -25.15 -15.29
N ARG A 248 2.95 -26.34 -15.28
CA ARG A 248 2.69 -27.08 -14.04
C ARG A 248 4.02 -27.48 -13.42
N LEU A 249 4.16 -27.28 -12.12
CA LEU A 249 5.36 -27.67 -11.39
C LEU A 249 5.29 -29.14 -11.02
N ASP A 250 6.42 -29.83 -11.15
CA ASP A 250 6.58 -31.21 -10.73
C ASP A 250 7.64 -31.33 -9.63
N LEU A 251 7.36 -32.15 -8.61
CA LEU A 251 8.23 -32.22 -7.43
C LEU A 251 9.60 -32.78 -7.80
N GLU A 252 9.65 -33.78 -8.67
CA GLU A 252 10.91 -34.43 -9.02
C GLU A 252 11.80 -33.49 -9.85
N GLU A 253 11.22 -32.78 -10.81
CA GLU A 253 11.94 -31.79 -11.61
C GLU A 253 12.52 -30.66 -10.74
N GLU A 254 11.73 -30.12 -9.82
CA GLU A 254 12.19 -29.07 -8.90
C GLU A 254 13.26 -29.59 -7.92
N LEU A 255 13.18 -30.86 -7.48
CA LEU A 255 14.21 -31.47 -6.65
C LEU A 255 15.53 -31.66 -7.38
N GLN A 256 15.49 -32.15 -8.61
CA GLN A 256 16.68 -32.28 -9.46
C GLN A 256 17.32 -30.91 -9.70
N ASP A 257 16.51 -29.87 -9.92
CA ASP A 257 16.96 -28.49 -10.06
C ASP A 257 17.64 -27.96 -8.80
N VAL A 258 17.02 -28.13 -7.63
CA VAL A 258 17.62 -27.70 -6.35
C VAL A 258 18.91 -28.47 -6.09
N TYR A 259 18.92 -29.79 -6.31
CA TYR A 259 20.11 -30.61 -6.12
C TYR A 259 21.26 -30.15 -7.02
N ARG A 260 20.98 -29.87 -8.30
CA ARG A 260 21.95 -29.26 -9.22
C ARG A 260 22.49 -27.93 -8.67
N ARG A 261 21.62 -27.03 -8.21
CA ARG A 261 22.02 -25.73 -7.64
C ARG A 261 22.92 -25.87 -6.41
N ILE A 262 22.68 -26.86 -5.55
CA ILE A 262 23.50 -27.10 -4.34
C ILE A 262 24.84 -27.73 -4.70
N THR A 263 24.90 -28.65 -5.68
CA THR A 263 26.11 -29.40 -6.02
C THR A 263 27.07 -28.62 -6.92
N THR A 264 26.55 -27.74 -7.79
CA THR A 264 27.38 -26.83 -8.59
C THR A 264 27.53 -25.50 -7.85
N PRO A 265 28.66 -25.22 -7.16
CA PRO A 265 28.89 -23.88 -6.63
C PRO A 265 28.97 -22.90 -7.80
N SER A 266 28.19 -21.81 -7.76
CA SER A 266 28.25 -20.76 -8.79
C SER A 266 29.68 -20.23 -8.87
N SER A 267 30.31 -20.35 -10.05
CA SER A 267 31.59 -19.72 -10.36
C SER A 267 31.47 -18.20 -10.44
#